data_AF-A0A519SDG4-F1
#
_entry.id   AF-A0A519SDG4-F1
#
_cell.length_a   1.000
_cell.length_b   1.000
_cell.length_c   1.000
_cell.angle_alpha   90.00
_cell.angle_beta   90.00
_cell.angle_gamma   90.00
#
_symmetry.space_group_name_H-M   'P 1'
#
loop_
_entity.id
_entity.type
_entity.pdbx_description
1 polymer ?
#
loop_
_entity_poly.entity_id
_entity_poly.type
_entity_poly.pdbx_seq_one_letter_code
_entity_poly.pdbx_strand_id
1 'polypeptide(L)'
;MSAGFGPRQVGLNRLVAQHFLPPPAEARFRVLMPKDGNHLNIRADNLQWVDPQELHDPVVVHYLHYCGERHPLHKLRHADVVQVRELLAQEVSQQAVAERFGVSRPAISYLASGRSYRHV
;
A
#
# COMPACT_ATOMS: atom_id res chain seq x y z
N MET A 1 -22.40 10.02 40.51
CA MET A 1 -22.13 10.07 39.06
C MET A 1 -21.27 8.86 38.72
N SER A 2 -21.87 7.76 38.26
CA SER A 2 -21.13 6.56 37.89
C SER A 2 -20.63 6.71 36.46
N ALA A 3 -19.33 6.89 36.29
CA ALA A 3 -18.70 6.82 34.97
C ALA A 3 -18.74 5.35 34.51
N GLY A 4 -19.56 5.07 33.50
CA GLY A 4 -19.62 3.74 32.88
C GLY A 4 -18.35 3.48 32.09
N PHE A 5 -17.51 2.57 32.56
CA PHE A 5 -16.39 2.05 31.77
C PHE A 5 -16.89 0.92 30.87
N GLY A 6 -17.17 1.25 29.60
CA GLY A 6 -17.28 0.25 28.55
C GLY A 6 -15.89 -0.35 28.23
N PRO A 7 -15.82 -1.54 27.61
CA PRO A 7 -14.55 -2.16 27.26
C PRO A 7 -13.75 -1.26 26.31
N ARG A 8 -12.51 -0.94 26.67
CA ARG A 8 -11.59 -0.17 25.84
C ARG A 8 -11.01 -1.08 24.75
N GLN A 9 -11.37 -0.83 23.50
CA GLN A 9 -10.70 -1.47 22.36
C GLN A 9 -9.35 -0.80 22.08
N VAL A 10 -8.31 -1.61 21.95
CA VAL A 10 -6.94 -1.16 21.62
C VAL A 10 -6.30 -2.18 20.68
N GLY A 11 -5.57 -1.68 19.67
CA GLY A 11 -4.84 -2.54 18.75
C GLY A 11 -3.69 -3.27 19.45
N LEU A 12 -3.45 -4.52 19.07
CA LEU A 12 -2.40 -5.36 19.66
C LEU A 12 -1.00 -4.74 19.52
N ASN A 13 -0.70 -4.11 18.37
CA ASN A 13 0.55 -3.37 18.15
C ASN A 13 0.75 -2.24 19.18
N ARG A 14 -0.32 -1.51 19.52
CA ARG A 14 -0.27 -0.42 20.50
C ARG A 14 -0.02 -0.94 21.91
N LEU A 15 -0.58 -2.10 22.27
CA LEU A 15 -0.25 -2.77 23.53
C LEU A 15 1.23 -3.14 23.59
N VAL A 16 1.77 -3.76 22.53
CA VAL A 16 3.20 -4.09 22.47
C VAL A 16 4.06 -2.82 22.62
N ALA A 17 3.75 -1.77 21.86
CA ALA A 17 4.50 -0.51 21.93
C ALA A 17 4.47 0.13 23.32
N GLN A 18 3.32 0.11 24.00
CA GLN A 18 3.18 0.70 25.33
C GLN A 18 3.99 -0.02 26.42
N HIS A 19 4.28 -1.32 26.23
CA HIS A 19 4.98 -2.12 27.23
C HIS A 19 6.46 -2.36 26.92
N PHE A 20 6.84 -2.33 25.63
CA PHE A 20 8.17 -2.75 25.20
C PHE A 20 8.97 -1.68 24.45
N LEU A 21 8.34 -0.59 24.01
CA LEU A 21 9.06 0.54 23.41
C LEU A 21 9.17 1.68 24.43
N PRO A 22 10.26 2.46 24.38
CA PRO A 22 10.28 3.74 25.05
C PRO A 22 9.14 4.62 24.52
N PRO A 23 8.60 5.54 25.36
CA PRO A 23 7.67 6.54 24.87
C PRO A 23 8.33 7.35 23.74
N PRO A 24 7.53 7.87 22.79
CA PRO A 24 8.07 8.67 21.71
C PRO A 24 8.86 9.87 22.27
N ALA A 25 10.01 10.17 21.65
CA ALA A 25 10.87 11.27 22.08
C ALA A 25 10.18 12.64 22.00
N GLU A 26 9.21 12.76 21.08
CA GLU A 26 8.45 13.98 20.86
C GLU A 26 6.97 13.66 20.61
N ALA A 27 6.08 14.59 21.00
CA ALA A 27 4.63 14.41 20.88
C ALA A 27 4.12 14.25 19.43
N ARG A 28 4.93 14.65 18.44
CA ARG A 28 4.61 14.50 17.01
C ARG A 28 4.62 13.03 16.56
N PHE A 29 5.45 12.18 17.17
CA PHE A 29 5.54 10.75 16.86
C PHE A 29 4.40 9.98 17.54
N ARG A 30 3.22 9.99 16.91
CA ARG A 30 1.98 9.44 17.49
C ARG A 30 1.41 8.22 16.78
N VAL A 31 1.95 7.89 15.60
CA VAL A 31 1.55 6.73 14.79
C VAL A 31 2.55 5.60 15.02
N LEU A 32 2.07 4.36 15.06
CA LEU A 32 2.91 3.19 15.27
C LEU A 32 2.98 2.36 13.99
N MET A 33 4.17 2.18 13.45
CA MET A 33 4.40 1.46 12.20
C MET A 33 5.41 0.32 12.34
N PRO A 34 5.23 -0.78 11.60
CA PRO A 34 6.28 -1.78 11.43
C PRO A 34 7.40 -1.23 10.51
N LYS A 35 8.66 -1.48 10.85
CA LYS A 35 9.85 -1.06 10.08
C LYS A 35 9.96 -1.80 8.75
N ASP A 36 9.52 -3.06 8.72
CA ASP A 36 9.47 -3.91 7.52
C ASP A 36 8.17 -3.75 6.71
N GLY A 37 7.23 -2.91 7.18
CA GLY A 37 5.92 -2.71 6.58
C GLY A 37 4.92 -3.85 6.71
N ASN A 38 5.30 -4.95 7.36
CA ASN A 38 4.39 -6.06 7.60
C ASN A 38 3.59 -5.80 8.88
N HIS A 39 2.33 -5.40 8.73
CA HIS A 39 1.42 -5.11 9.86
C HIS A 39 1.11 -6.33 10.75
N LEU A 40 1.45 -7.54 10.31
CA LEU A 40 1.36 -8.76 11.12
C LEU A 40 2.63 -9.02 11.95
N ASN A 41 3.77 -8.44 11.57
CA ASN A 41 5.02 -8.52 12.34
C ASN A 41 5.05 -7.46 13.44
N ILE A 42 4.36 -7.73 14.55
CA ILE A 42 4.18 -6.80 15.68
C ILE A 42 5.27 -6.92 16.75
N ARG A 43 6.43 -7.50 16.44
CA ARG A 43 7.53 -7.61 17.42
C ARG A 43 7.99 -6.22 17.83
N ALA A 44 8.32 -6.04 19.12
CA ALA A 44 8.73 -4.74 19.66
C ALA A 44 9.93 -4.13 18.92
N ASP A 45 10.91 -4.96 18.56
CA ASP A 45 12.09 -4.57 17.78
C ASP A 45 11.75 -4.10 16.35
N ASN A 46 10.63 -4.57 15.78
CA ASN A 46 10.13 -4.20 14.46
C ASN A 46 9.18 -2.99 14.48
N LEU A 47 8.75 -2.48 15.64
CA LEU A 47 7.85 -1.34 15.73
C LEU A 47 8.61 -0.01 15.89
N GLN A 48 8.03 1.07 15.39
CA GLN A 48 8.54 2.43 15.57
C GLN A 48 7.42 3.46 15.65
N TRP A 49 7.66 4.54 16.40
CA TRP A 49 6.80 5.72 16.42
C TRP A 49 7.15 6.63 15.23
N VAL A 50 6.14 7.05 14.48
CA VAL A 50 6.28 7.82 13.24
C VAL A 50 5.43 9.10 13.34
N ASP A 51 5.94 10.20 12.76
CA ASP A 51 5.17 11.43 12.63
C ASP A 51 4.13 11.22 11.51
N PRO A 52 2.84 11.48 11.75
CA PRO A 52 1.82 11.47 10.70
C PRO A 52 2.22 12.23 9.43
N GLN A 53 3.01 13.31 9.53
CA GLN A 53 3.47 14.08 8.38
C GLN A 53 4.44 13.28 7.49
N GLU A 54 5.17 12.32 8.06
CA GLU A 54 6.09 11.43 7.35
C GLU A 54 5.37 10.27 6.67
N LEU A 55 4.08 10.02 6.96
CA LEU A 55 3.31 8.96 6.29
C LEU A 55 3.12 9.20 4.78
N HIS A 56 3.37 10.42 4.31
CA HIS A 56 3.37 10.76 2.88
C HIS A 56 4.72 10.50 2.20
N ASP A 57 5.77 10.15 2.95
CA ASP A 57 7.04 9.75 2.38
C ASP A 57 6.84 8.50 1.51
N PRO A 58 7.33 8.47 0.25
CA PRO A 58 7.18 7.33 -0.65
C PRO A 58 7.59 5.99 -0.03
N VAL A 59 8.59 5.98 0.86
CA VAL A 59 9.07 4.79 1.57
C VAL A 59 8.03 4.30 2.57
N VAL A 60 7.34 5.21 3.28
CA VAL A 60 6.31 4.87 4.27
C VAL A 60 4.98 4.54 3.59
N VAL A 61 4.60 5.30 2.55
CA VAL A 61 3.44 5.04 1.68
C VAL A 61 3.54 3.66 1.05
N HIS A 62 4.76 3.25 0.64
CA HIS A 62 5.00 1.90 0.14
C HIS A 62 4.41 0.90 1.14
N TYR A 63 4.76 0.95 2.40
CA TYR A 63 4.27 -0.03 3.37
C TYR A 63 2.77 0.08 3.69
N LEU A 64 2.19 1.27 3.57
CA LEU A 64 0.80 1.55 3.96
C LEU A 64 -0.26 1.20 2.90
N HIS A 65 0.11 1.23 1.63
CA HIS A 65 -0.85 1.07 0.54
C HIS A 65 -0.53 -0.14 -0.34
N TYR A 66 -1.45 -1.10 -0.37
CA TYR A 66 -1.47 -2.12 -1.40
C TYR A 66 -1.88 -1.49 -2.73
N CYS A 67 -0.91 -1.09 -3.56
CA CYS A 67 -1.16 -0.50 -4.87
C CYS A 67 -0.36 -1.22 -5.96
N GLY A 68 -0.79 -1.07 -7.22
CA GLY A 68 -0.16 -1.76 -8.35
C GLY A 68 -0.09 -3.27 -8.14
N GLU A 69 1.09 -3.85 -8.33
CA GLU A 69 1.34 -5.30 -8.19
C GLU A 69 1.18 -5.84 -6.77
N ARG A 70 1.23 -4.97 -5.76
CA ARG A 70 1.07 -5.38 -4.37
C ARG A 70 -0.39 -5.53 -3.98
N HIS A 71 -1.32 -4.99 -4.76
CA HIS A 71 -2.73 -5.18 -4.50
C HIS A 71 -3.13 -6.62 -4.82
N PRO A 72 -3.75 -7.37 -3.89
CA PRO A 72 -4.04 -8.80 -4.10
C PRO A 72 -4.99 -9.08 -5.26
N LEU A 73 -5.75 -8.08 -5.69
CA LEU A 73 -6.67 -8.14 -6.83
C LEU A 73 -6.13 -7.42 -8.07
N HIS A 74 -4.81 -7.21 -8.18
CA HIS A 74 -4.24 -6.61 -9.37
C HIS A 74 -4.45 -7.53 -10.58
N LYS A 75 -4.78 -6.92 -11.72
CA LYS A 75 -5.00 -7.65 -12.97
C LYS A 75 -3.81 -7.60 -13.92
N LEU A 76 -2.91 -6.63 -13.74
CA LEU A 76 -1.75 -6.42 -14.59
C LEU A 76 -0.51 -6.25 -13.72
N ARG A 77 0.52 -7.04 -14.04
CA ARG A 77 1.89 -6.91 -13.54
C ARG A 77 2.72 -6.00 -14.46
N HIS A 78 3.89 -5.59 -14.01
CA HIS A 78 4.88 -4.85 -14.78
C HIS A 78 5.25 -5.61 -16.07
N ALA A 79 5.45 -6.92 -15.98
CA ALA A 79 5.68 -7.75 -17.17
C ALA A 79 4.50 -7.73 -18.15
N ASP A 80 3.26 -7.78 -17.63
CA ASP A 80 2.05 -7.68 -18.47
C ASP A 80 1.95 -6.31 -19.14
N VAL A 81 2.32 -5.24 -18.44
CA VAL A 81 2.31 -3.87 -18.96
C VAL A 81 3.31 -3.71 -20.12
N VAL A 82 4.51 -4.29 -19.99
CA VAL A 82 5.50 -4.33 -21.08
C VAL A 82 4.91 -5.07 -22.29
N GLN A 83 4.32 -6.25 -22.06
CA GLN A 83 3.71 -7.04 -23.13
C GLN A 83 2.51 -6.33 -23.79
N VAL A 84 1.69 -5.62 -23.01
CA VAL A 84 0.61 -4.78 -23.55
C VAL A 84 1.15 -3.73 -24.50
N ARG A 85 2.25 -3.05 -24.14
CA ARG A 85 2.87 -2.02 -25.01
C ARG A 85 3.43 -2.63 -26.29
N GLU A 86 4.07 -3.79 -26.19
CA GLU A 86 4.58 -4.53 -27.36
C GLU A 86 3.44 -4.92 -28.31
N LEU A 87 2.32 -5.45 -27.78
CA LEU A 87 1.16 -5.81 -28.59
C LEU A 87 0.51 -4.60 -29.25
N LEU A 88 0.43 -3.46 -28.54
CA LEU A 88 -0.07 -2.21 -29.12
C LEU A 88 0.87 -1.68 -30.21
N ALA A 89 2.18 -1.84 -30.06
CA ALA A 89 3.16 -1.48 -31.09
C ALA A 89 3.08 -2.39 -32.33
N GLN A 90 2.58 -3.62 -32.16
CA GLN A 90 2.22 -4.55 -33.25
C GLN A 90 0.83 -4.29 -33.83
N GLU A 91 0.22 -3.14 -33.53
CA GLU A 91 -1.10 -2.71 -33.99
C GLU A 91 -2.26 -3.63 -33.57
N VAL A 92 -2.07 -4.47 -32.55
CA VAL A 92 -3.16 -5.26 -31.96
C VAL A 92 -4.16 -4.30 -31.32
N SER A 93 -5.45 -4.49 -31.64
CA SER A 93 -6.49 -3.59 -31.14
C SER A 93 -6.56 -3.59 -29.60
N GLN A 94 -6.82 -2.41 -29.01
CA GLN A 94 -6.97 -2.27 -27.56
C GLN A 94 -8.02 -3.21 -26.97
N GLN A 95 -9.06 -3.55 -27.75
CA GLN A 95 -10.11 -4.47 -27.34
C GLN A 95 -9.59 -5.90 -27.23
N ALA A 96 -8.87 -6.39 -28.24
CA ALA A 96 -8.27 -7.73 -28.22
C ALA A 96 -7.22 -7.87 -27.11
N VAL A 97 -6.41 -6.83 -26.87
CA VAL A 97 -5.48 -6.79 -25.75
C VAL A 97 -6.22 -6.84 -24.42
N ALA A 98 -7.30 -6.05 -24.25
CA ALA A 98 -8.08 -6.05 -23.02
C ALA A 98 -8.67 -7.43 -22.68
N GLU A 99 -9.23 -8.11 -23.68
CA GLU A 99 -9.76 -9.47 -23.56
C GLU A 99 -8.67 -10.47 -23.15
N ARG A 100 -7.50 -10.40 -23.81
CA ARG A 100 -6.36 -11.27 -23.51
C ARG A 100 -5.89 -11.17 -22.05
N PHE A 101 -5.90 -9.97 -21.47
CA PHE A 101 -5.45 -9.72 -20.10
C PHE A 101 -6.59 -9.63 -19.07
N GLY A 102 -7.84 -9.87 -19.47
CA GLY A 102 -9.00 -9.85 -18.54
C GLY A 102 -9.27 -8.47 -17.91
N VAL A 103 -8.90 -7.39 -18.60
CA VAL A 103 -9.10 -6.00 -18.18
C VAL A 103 -10.10 -5.28 -19.08
N SER A 104 -10.50 -4.07 -18.69
CA SER A 104 -11.38 -3.26 -19.52
C SER A 104 -10.57 -2.55 -20.61
N ARG A 105 -11.17 -2.32 -21.79
CA ARG A 105 -10.55 -1.54 -22.87
C ARG A 105 -10.10 -0.13 -22.42
N PRO A 106 -10.87 0.62 -21.60
CA PRO A 106 -10.40 1.88 -21.03
C PRO A 106 -9.11 1.75 -20.20
N ALA A 107 -8.90 0.64 -19.49
CA ALA A 107 -7.66 0.42 -18.74
C ALA A 107 -6.44 0.33 -19.68
N ILE A 108 -6.58 -0.35 -20.82
CA ILE A 108 -5.56 -0.40 -21.87
C ILE A 108 -5.33 0.99 -22.47
N SER A 109 -6.39 1.77 -22.72
CA SER A 109 -6.28 3.15 -23.22
C SER A 109 -5.52 4.07 -22.24
N TYR A 110 -5.78 3.97 -20.94
CA TYR A 110 -5.05 4.73 -19.92
C TYR A 110 -3.59 4.32 -19.80
N LEU A 111 -3.30 3.03 -19.94
CA LEU A 111 -1.93 2.52 -19.98
C LEU A 111 -1.20 3.04 -21.23
N ALA A 112 -1.84 2.96 -22.40
CA ALA A 112 -1.27 3.43 -23.66
C ALA A 112 -0.99 4.94 -23.66
N SER A 113 -1.87 5.74 -23.04
CA SER A 113 -1.71 7.19 -22.91
C SER A 113 -0.80 7.63 -21.75
N GLY A 114 -0.22 6.69 -20.99
CA GLY A 114 0.67 6.99 -19.87
C GLY A 114 -0.04 7.59 -18.65
N ARG A 115 -1.38 7.54 -18.59
CA ARG A 115 -2.17 7.95 -17.41
C ARG A 115 -2.08 6.94 -16.28
N SER A 116 -1.83 5.67 -16.60
CA SER A 116 -1.53 4.60 -15.65
C SER A 116 -0.19 3.94 -16.03
N TYR A 117 0.46 3.31 -15.04
CA TYR A 117 1.75 2.62 -15.21
C TYR A 117 2.85 3.47 -15.87
N ARG A 118 2.91 4.77 -15.55
CA ARG A 118 3.91 5.70 -16.08
C ARG A 118 5.35 5.33 -15.68
N HIS A 119 5.50 4.65 -14.55
CA HIS A 119 6.79 4.24 -13.98
C HIS A 119 7.29 2.89 -14.52
N VAL A 120 6.44 2.15 -15.23
CA VAL A 120 6.80 0.95 -16.01
C VAL A 120 7.13 1.40 -17.41
#